data_AF-A0A7L8K9H6-F1
#
_entry.id   AF-A0A7L8K9H6-F1
#
_cell.length_a   1.000
_cell.length_b   1.000
_cell.length_c   1.000
_cell.angle_alpha   90.00
_cell.angle_beta   90.00
_cell.angle_gamma   90.00
#
_symmetry.space_group_name_H-M   'P 1'
#
loop_
_entity.id
_entity.type
_entity.pdbx_description
1 polymer ?
#
loop_
_entity_poly.entity_id
_entity_poly.type
_entity_poly.pdbx_seq_one_letter_code
_entity_poly.pdbx_strand_id
1 'polypeptide(L)' 'MNVVRPVRKQVHVFLDMTTYEQLKKSAIFSKMKIGKMAEQIISSYFEEEDNKNYHVG' A
#
# COMPACT_ATOMS: atom_id res chain seq x y z
N MET A 1 12.84 -1.82 -30.47
CA MET A 1 12.68 -2.38 -29.10
C MET A 1 11.32 -1.95 -28.59
N ASN A 2 10.37 -2.87 -28.39
CA ASN A 2 9.08 -2.54 -27.79
C ASN A 2 9.27 -2.27 -26.29
N VAL A 3 9.01 -1.04 -25.86
CA VAL A 3 8.99 -0.68 -24.44
C VAL A 3 7.67 -1.20 -23.86
N VAL A 4 7.69 -2.42 -23.33
CA VAL A 4 6.57 -2.95 -22.55
C VAL A 4 6.53 -2.19 -21.23
N ARG A 5 5.69 -1.16 -21.13
CA ARG A 5 5.43 -0.49 -19.86
C ARG A 5 4.60 -1.45 -19.01
N PRO A 6 5.00 -1.79 -17.78
CA PRO A 6 4.17 -2.63 -16.92
C PRO A 6 2.80 -1.98 -16.76
N VAL A 7 1.75 -2.77 -16.99
CA VAL A 7 0.37 -2.34 -16.77
C VAL A 7 0.22 -2.14 -15.27
N ARG A 8 0.40 -0.90 -14.81
CA ARG A 8 0.17 -0.54 -13.42
C ARG A 8 -1.33 -0.68 -13.18
N LYS A 9 -1.75 -1.76 -12.51
CA LYS A 9 -3.12 -1.88 -11.99
C LYS A 9 -3.31 -0.73 -11.01
N GLN A 10 -4.11 0.26 -11.41
CA GLN A 10 -4.55 1.30 -10.49
C GLN A 10 -5.66 0.69 -9.65
N VAL A 11 -5.53 0.78 -8.33
CA VAL A 11 -6.55 0.33 -7.39
C VAL A 11 -7.13 1.57 -6.73
N HIS A 12 -8.45 1.69 -6.79
CA HIS A 12 -9.18 2.71 -6.06
C HIS A 12 -9.53 2.16 -4.68
N VAL A 13 -9.02 2.82 -3.63
CA VAL A 13 -9.32 2.48 -2.25
C VAL A 13 -10.16 3.59 -1.65
N PHE A 14 -11.32 3.23 -1.11
CA PHE A 14 -12.17 4.15 -0.38
C PHE A 14 -11.85 4.03 1.12
N LEU A 15 -11.50 5.15 1.73
CA LEU A 15 -11.20 5.24 3.16
C LEU A 15 -12.27 6.09 3.83
N ASP A 16 -12.65 5.73 5.04
CA ASP A 16 -13.40 6.64 5.88
C ASP A 16 -12.54 7.87 6.23
N MET A 17 -13.21 8.96 6.62
CA MET A 17 -12.55 10.24 6.85
C MET A 17 -11.50 10.18 7.97
N THR A 18 -11.75 9.37 9.01
CA THR A 18 -10.83 9.23 10.15
C THR A 18 -9.56 8.51 9.72
N THR A 19 -9.68 7.41 9.00
CA THR A 19 -8.54 6.67 8.45
C THR A 19 -7.74 7.52 7.47
N TYR A 20 -8.40 8.30 6.61
CA TYR A 20 -7.73 9.21 5.70
C TYR A 20 -6.88 10.27 6.44
N GLU A 21 -7.45 10.92 7.47
CA GLU A 21 -6.72 11.94 8.24
C GLU A 21 -5.54 11.35 9.03
N GLN A 22 -5.67 10.13 9.56
CA GLN A 22 -4.55 9.43 10.19
C GLN A 22 -3.43 9.13 9.19
N LEU A 23 -3.77 8.57 8.03
CA LEU A 23 -2.82 8.28 6.97
C LEU A 23 -2.11 9.55 6.48
N LYS A 24 -2.85 10.64 6.32
CA LYS A 24 -2.31 11.96 5.94
C LYS A 24 -1.30 12.47 6.97
N LYS A 25 -1.61 12.39 8.27
CA LYS A 25 -0.68 12.79 9.33
C LYS A 25 0.62 11.99 9.27
N SER A 26 0.52 10.65 9.18
CA SER A 26 1.68 9.77 9.08
C SER A 26 2.54 10.10 7.85
N ALA A 27 1.91 10.36 6.71
CA ALA A 27 2.60 10.71 5.48
C ALA A 27 3.39 12.04 5.62
N ILE A 28 2.81 13.04 6.29
CA ILE A 28 3.49 14.32 6.59
C ILE A 28 4.72 14.09 7.48
N PHE A 29 4.56 13.33 8.58
CA PHE A 29 5.67 13.05 9.50
C PHE A 29 6.83 12.31 8.81
N SER A 30 6.52 11.36 7.93
CA SER A 30 7.51 10.60 7.17
C SER A 30 8.03 11.32 5.93
N LYS A 31 7.55 12.55 5.63
CA LYS A 31 7.87 13.30 4.40
C LYS A 31 7.61 12.49 3.11
N MET A 32 6.55 11.69 3.12
CA MET A 32 6.15 10.82 2.00
C MET A 32 4.80 11.26 1.43
N LYS A 33 4.53 10.89 0.17
CA LYS A 33 3.19 11.06 -0.42
C LYS A 33 2.22 10.05 0.20
N ILE A 34 0.99 10.48 0.46
CA ILE A 34 -0.08 9.63 1.04
C ILE A 34 -0.22 8.31 0.29
N GLY A 35 -0.28 8.34 -1.04
CA GLY A 35 -0.39 7.12 -1.86
C GLY A 35 0.79 6.16 -1.71
N LYS A 36 2.01 6.67 -1.48
CA LYS A 36 3.20 5.83 -1.25
C LYS A 36 3.19 5.19 0.13
N MET A 37 2.70 5.91 1.14
CA MET A 37 2.50 5.34 2.45
C MET A 37 1.39 4.29 2.47
N ALA A 38 0.28 4.54 1.78
CA ALA A 38 -0.79 3.56 1.61
C ALA A 38 -0.28 2.28 0.92
N GLU A 39 0.50 2.44 -0.16
CA GLU A 39 1.14 1.32 -0.86
C GLU A 39 2.00 0.49 0.09
N GLN A 40 2.87 1.12 0.89
CA GLN A 40 3.71 0.41 1.86
C GLN A 40 2.90 -0.37 2.91
N ILE A 41 1.88 0.26 3.50
CA ILE A 41 1.03 -0.37 4.52
C ILE A 41 0.28 -1.57 3.94
N ILE A 42 -0.29 -1.40 2.74
CA ILE A 42 -1.04 -2.46 2.06
C ILE A 42 -0.09 -3.60 1.67
N SER A 43 1.07 -3.28 1.09
CA SER A 43 2.08 -4.29 0.71
C SER A 43 2.56 -5.09 1.92
N SER A 44 2.89 -4.43 3.04
CA SER A 44 3.33 -5.15 4.25
C SER A 44 2.26 -6.09 4.78
N TYR A 45 0.98 -5.71 4.69
CA TYR A 45 -0.12 -6.56 5.14
C TYR A 45 -0.22 -7.86 4.33
N PHE A 46 -0.11 -7.77 3.00
CA PHE A 46 -0.13 -8.95 2.13
C PHE A 46 1.11 -9.84 2.29
N GLU A 47 2.30 -9.25 2.46
CA GLU A 47 3.53 -10.00 2.72
C GLU A 47 3.47 -10.76 4.06
N GLU A 48 2.79 -10.22 5.07
CA GLU A 48 2.56 -10.88 6.35
C GLU A 48 1.52 -12.01 6.27
N GLU A 49 0.47 -11.86 5.47
CA GLU A 49 -0.53 -12.92 5.24
C GLU A 49 0.08 -14.13 4.53
N ASP A 50 0.92 -13.90 3.52
CA ASP A 50 1.62 -14.97 2.83
C ASP A 50 2.56 -15.71 3.80
N ASN A 51 3.37 -15.00 4.59
CA ASN A 51 4.32 -15.62 5.53
C ASN A 51 3.66 -16.50 6.61
N LYS A 52 2.43 -16.18 7.02
CA LYS A 52 1.66 -16.99 7.98
C LYS A 52 1.10 -18.26 7.34
N ASN A 53 0.76 -18.22 6.05
CA ASN A 53 0.29 -19.40 5.31
C ASN A 53 1.41 -20.38 4.96
N TYR A 54 2.68 -19.96 4.92
CA TYR A 54 3.82 -20.86 4.66
C TYR A 54 4.33 -21.62 5.90
N HIS A 55 3.91 -21.26 7.12
CA HIS A 55 4.30 -21.97 8.35
C HIS A 55 3.33 -23.09 8.76
N VAL A 56 2.33 -23.39 7.93
CA VAL A 56 1.41 -24.52 8.09
C VAL A 56 1.62 -25.46 6.89
N GLY A 57 2.79 -26.08 6.82
CA GLY A 57 3.17 -27.08 5.83
C GLY A 57 4.04 -28.15 6.46
#